data_AF-A0A1S9CIJ8-F1
#
_entry.id   AF-A0A1S9CIJ8-F1
#
_cell.length_a   1.000
_cell.length_b   1.000
_cell.length_c   1.000
_cell.angle_alpha   90.00
_cell.angle_beta   90.00
_cell.angle_gamma   90.00
#
_symmetry.space_group_name_H-M   'P 1'
#
loop_
_entity.id
_entity.type
_entity.pdbx_description
1 polymer ?
#
loop_
_entity_poly.entity_id
_entity_poly.type
_entity_poly.pdbx_seq_one_letter_code
_entity_poly.pdbx_strand_id
1 'polypeptide(L)'
;MLNKVDEKDLDSYKDIVDGYSLTGYKVLCMSAIEGYNLDALKELLQDRTSFFAGPSGVGKSTLLNAIEPDLKLQTGAVSTKIKRGKHTTRHVELLPLKTMSGFVLDTPGFTSLQFEEIEHDLLKDYFIEFHKYEGECKFNGCSHIHEPKCAVKDAVEKGNIYLPRYNNYVTYYNQLKDIRRW
;
A
#
# COMPACT_ATOMS: atom_id res chain seq x y z
N MET A 1 5.50 3.13 -1.49
CA MET A 1 6.97 2.99 -1.46
C MET A 1 7.33 1.62 -2.02
N LEU A 2 8.27 1.56 -2.96
CA LEU A 2 8.86 0.34 -3.49
C LEU A 2 10.32 0.30 -3.03
N ASN A 3 10.66 -0.66 -2.16
CA ASN A 3 12.03 -0.87 -1.68
C ASN A 3 12.67 -2.03 -2.44
N LYS A 4 13.99 -2.17 -2.32
CA LYS A 4 14.81 -3.20 -2.96
C LYS A 4 14.84 -3.10 -4.48
N VAL A 5 14.82 -1.87 -5.00
CA VAL A 5 14.95 -1.63 -6.44
C VAL A 5 16.35 -1.92 -6.97
N ASP A 6 17.29 -2.26 -6.09
CA ASP A 6 18.62 -2.80 -6.42
C ASP A 6 18.58 -4.26 -6.90
N GLU A 7 17.49 -5.01 -6.65
CA GLU A 7 17.38 -6.42 -7.06
C GLU A 7 17.12 -6.60 -8.57
N LYS A 8 16.63 -5.55 -9.25
CA LYS A 8 16.23 -5.56 -10.66
C LYS A 8 16.46 -4.19 -11.29
N ASP A 9 16.43 -4.12 -12.62
CA ASP A 9 16.43 -2.82 -13.31
C ASP A 9 15.17 -1.99 -12.92
N LEU A 10 15.34 -0.68 -12.75
CA LEU A 10 14.27 0.27 -12.45
C LEU A 10 13.15 0.23 -13.49
N ASP A 11 13.48 -0.04 -14.75
CA ASP A 11 12.50 -0.20 -15.83
C ASP A 11 11.51 -1.35 -15.56
N SER A 12 11.91 -2.35 -14.77
CA SER A 12 11.04 -3.46 -14.34
C SER A 12 9.88 -2.98 -13.44
N TYR A 13 10.01 -1.81 -12.83
CA TYR A 13 8.99 -1.22 -11.95
C TYR A 13 8.18 -0.11 -12.65
N LYS A 14 8.49 0.22 -13.90
CA LYS A 14 7.85 1.34 -14.61
C LYS A 14 6.33 1.20 -14.68
N ASP A 15 5.83 0.03 -15.06
CA ASP A 15 4.39 -0.24 -15.17
C ASP A 15 3.65 0.00 -13.84
N ILE A 16 4.19 -0.52 -12.72
CA ILE A 16 3.58 -0.32 -11.40
C ILE A 16 3.70 1.14 -10.93
N VAL A 17 4.81 1.82 -11.22
CA VAL A 17 5.00 3.24 -10.87
C VAL A 17 4.03 4.13 -11.63
N ASP A 18 3.97 3.99 -12.96
CA ASP A 18 3.10 4.77 -13.83
C ASP A 18 1.63 4.48 -13.48
N GLY A 19 1.28 3.20 -13.30
CA GLY A 19 -0.06 2.77 -12.94
C GLY A 19 -0.55 3.33 -11.60
N TYR A 20 0.25 3.25 -10.53
CA TYR A 20 -0.13 3.82 -9.24
C TYR A 20 -0.08 5.36 -9.24
N SER A 21 0.71 5.99 -10.10
CA SER A 21 0.71 7.45 -10.23
C SER A 21 -0.63 8.00 -10.75
N LEU A 22 -1.39 7.21 -11.53
CA LEU A 22 -2.75 7.56 -11.97
C LEU A 22 -3.76 7.65 -10.83
N THR A 23 -3.49 7.00 -9.70
CA THR A 23 -4.41 6.95 -8.55
C THR A 23 -4.35 8.21 -7.69
N GLY A 24 -3.31 9.06 -7.84
CA GLY A 24 -3.09 10.22 -6.97
C GLY A 24 -2.21 9.93 -5.76
N TYR A 25 -1.77 8.69 -5.55
CA TYR A 25 -0.74 8.36 -4.57
C TYR A 25 0.67 8.71 -5.05
N LYS A 26 1.51 9.23 -4.16
CA LYS A 26 2.95 9.39 -4.42
C LYS A 26 3.64 8.02 -4.35
N VAL A 27 4.24 7.61 -5.47
CA VAL A 27 5.07 6.40 -5.53
C VAL A 27 6.53 6.80 -5.40
N LEU A 28 7.28 6.12 -4.54
CA LEU A 28 8.70 6.35 -4.32
C LEU A 28 9.45 5.03 -4.44
N CYS A 29 10.38 4.96 -5.39
CA CYS A 29 11.30 3.84 -5.60
C CYS A 29 12.59 4.10 -4.82
N MET A 30 13.06 3.12 -4.04
CA MET A 30 14.19 3.28 -3.12
C MET A 30 15.00 1.98 -2.99
N SER A 31 16.26 2.13 -2.61
CA SER A 31 17.08 1.03 -2.10
C SER A 31 17.64 1.41 -0.73
N ALA A 32 17.25 0.66 0.30
CA ALA A 32 17.85 0.80 1.62
C ALA A 32 19.31 0.33 1.65
N ILE A 33 19.72 -0.56 0.75
CA ILE A 33 21.07 -1.14 0.70
C ILE A 33 22.03 -0.19 -0.02
N GLU A 34 21.62 0.35 -1.17
CA GLU A 34 22.44 1.27 -1.97
C GLU A 34 22.29 2.73 -1.54
N GLY A 35 21.36 3.04 -0.64
CA GLY A 35 21.03 4.41 -0.25
C GLY A 35 20.25 5.20 -1.32
N TYR A 36 19.75 4.53 -2.36
CA TYR A 36 19.04 5.17 -3.45
C TYR A 36 17.73 5.80 -2.97
N ASN A 37 17.60 7.11 -3.23
CA ASN A 37 16.40 7.92 -3.01
C ASN A 37 15.91 8.00 -1.55
N LEU A 38 16.82 7.80 -0.58
CA LEU A 38 16.50 7.91 0.84
C LEU A 38 16.21 9.34 1.30
N ASP A 39 16.81 10.35 0.67
CA ASP A 39 16.59 11.75 1.07
C ASP A 39 15.16 12.21 0.76
N ALA A 40 14.57 11.77 -0.36
CA ALA A 40 13.17 12.01 -0.66
C ALA A 40 12.22 11.36 0.37
N LEU A 41 12.62 10.24 0.98
CA LEU A 41 11.87 9.66 2.10
C LEU A 41 12.03 10.47 3.37
N LYS A 42 13.24 10.92 3.70
CA LYS A 42 13.49 11.77 4.88
C LYS A 42 12.65 13.06 4.82
N GLU A 43 12.63 13.71 3.66
CA GLU A 43 11.81 14.91 3.44
C GLU A 43 10.32 14.64 3.67
N LEU A 44 9.82 13.48 3.24
CA LEU A 44 8.41 13.08 3.46
C LEU A 44 8.08 12.79 4.92
N LEU A 45 9.08 12.44 5.75
CA LEU A 45 8.92 12.08 7.16
C LEU A 45 9.23 13.24 8.11
N GLN A 46 9.89 14.29 7.62
CA GLN A 46 10.24 15.48 8.39
C GLN A 46 9.01 16.06 9.09
N ASP A 47 9.14 16.29 10.40
CA ASP A 47 8.12 16.88 11.28
C ASP A 47 6.77 16.13 11.28
N ARG A 48 6.76 14.83 10.94
CA ARG A 48 5.54 14.01 10.84
C ARG A 48 5.61 12.77 11.71
N THR A 49 4.44 12.31 12.12
CA THR A 49 4.23 10.99 12.71
C THR A 49 3.70 10.04 11.64
N SER A 50 4.45 8.98 11.35
CA SER A 50 4.17 8.03 10.27
C SER A 50 4.18 6.59 10.76
N PHE A 51 3.67 5.65 9.97
CA PHE A 51 3.83 4.21 10.23
C PHE A 51 4.13 3.49 8.92
N PHE A 52 4.89 2.39 8.98
CA PHE A 52 5.23 1.62 7.78
C PHE A 52 4.40 0.34 7.73
N ALA A 53 3.47 0.28 6.79
CA ALA A 53 2.68 -0.92 6.52
C ALA A 53 3.26 -1.72 5.35
N GLY A 54 3.21 -3.05 5.47
CA GLY A 54 3.57 -3.96 4.39
C GLY A 54 3.88 -5.35 4.90
N PRO A 55 3.98 -6.36 4.02
CA PRO A 55 4.26 -7.72 4.41
C PRO A 55 5.55 -7.88 5.22
N SER A 56 5.64 -8.98 5.98
CA SER A 56 6.89 -9.35 6.63
C SER A 56 7.98 -9.65 5.57
N GLY A 57 9.20 -9.14 5.78
CA GLY A 57 10.33 -9.38 4.87
C GLY A 57 10.54 -8.36 3.74
N VAL A 58 9.65 -7.37 3.58
CA VAL A 58 9.78 -6.32 2.54
C VAL A 58 10.86 -5.25 2.85
N GLY A 59 11.47 -5.30 4.03
CA GLY A 59 12.59 -4.43 4.40
C GLY A 59 12.23 -3.17 5.18
N LYS A 60 11.09 -3.11 5.89
CA LYS A 60 10.68 -1.96 6.71
C LYS A 60 11.74 -1.53 7.74
N SER A 61 12.20 -2.47 8.58
CA SER A 61 13.22 -2.18 9.60
C SER A 61 14.58 -1.84 9.01
N THR A 62 14.95 -2.47 7.89
CA THR A 62 16.17 -2.13 7.13
C THR A 62 16.11 -0.69 6.63
N LEU A 63 14.97 -0.27 6.08
CA LEU A 63 14.76 1.09 5.60
C LEU A 63 14.80 2.11 6.75
N LEU A 64 14.19 1.80 7.90
CA LEU A 64 14.25 2.65 9.08
C LEU A 64 15.66 2.85 9.61
N ASN A 65 16.46 1.77 9.70
CA ASN A 65 17.87 1.88 10.07
C ASN A 65 18.70 2.66 9.03
N ALA A 66 18.32 2.63 7.74
CA ALA A 66 19.03 3.38 6.71
C ALA A 66 18.77 4.90 6.80
N ILE A 67 17.57 5.32 7.21
CA ILE A 67 17.23 6.74 7.36
C ILE A 67 17.54 7.30 8.76
N GLU A 68 17.50 6.47 9.80
CA GLU A 68 17.83 6.83 11.19
C GLU A 68 18.65 5.69 11.83
N PRO A 69 19.99 5.66 11.61
CA PRO A 69 20.86 4.58 12.08
C PRO A 69 20.86 4.36 13.59
N ASP A 70 20.53 5.40 14.36
CA ASP A 70 20.45 5.34 15.82
C ASP A 70 19.31 4.44 16.34
N LEU A 71 18.32 4.10 15.51
CA LEU A 71 17.22 3.22 15.91
C LEU A 71 17.67 1.78 16.17
N LYS A 72 18.74 1.31 15.49
CA LYS A 72 19.33 -0.03 15.65
C LYS A 72 18.31 -1.17 15.72
N LEU A 73 17.29 -1.10 14.87
CA LEU A 73 16.23 -2.11 14.82
C LEU A 73 16.80 -3.46 14.36
N GLN A 74 16.25 -4.55 14.89
CA GLN A 74 16.64 -5.89 14.47
C GLN A 74 16.26 -6.14 13.00
N THR A 75 17.25 -6.44 12.16
CA THR A 75 17.09 -6.76 10.73
C THR A 75 17.50 -8.22 10.45
N GLY A 76 16.75 -8.95 9.61
CA GLY A 76 17.05 -10.35 9.26
C GLY A 76 15.83 -11.12 8.70
N ALA A 77 16.05 -12.34 8.21
CA ALA A 77 15.00 -13.19 7.66
C ALA A 77 13.98 -13.58 8.74
N VAL A 78 12.78 -13.00 8.65
CA VAL A 78 11.66 -13.13 9.60
C VAL A 78 12.08 -12.72 11.01
N SER A 79 11.73 -11.50 11.41
CA SER A 79 11.83 -11.06 12.80
C SER A 79 11.31 -12.18 13.71
N THR A 80 12.14 -12.61 14.66
CA THR A 80 11.82 -13.65 15.65
C THR A 80 10.55 -13.32 16.46
N LYS A 81 10.03 -12.09 16.36
CA LYS A 81 8.68 -11.68 16.80
C LYS A 81 7.55 -12.58 16.25
N ILE A 82 7.78 -13.37 15.20
CA ILE A 82 6.76 -14.19 14.50
C ILE A 82 6.82 -15.69 14.91
N LYS A 83 7.75 -16.12 15.78
CA LYS A 83 7.79 -17.54 16.18
C LYS A 83 6.72 -17.86 17.23
N ARG A 84 5.60 -18.42 16.74
CA ARG A 84 4.65 -19.33 17.41
C ARG A 84 3.67 -18.73 18.43
N GLY A 85 2.39 -18.76 18.05
CA GLY A 85 1.30 -19.12 18.96
C GLY A 85 0.29 -18.02 19.23
N LYS A 86 -0.90 -18.13 18.62
CA LYS A 86 -2.21 -17.85 19.24
C LYS A 86 -2.16 -16.70 20.29
N HIS A 87 -2.41 -15.46 19.84
CA HIS A 87 -2.38 -14.18 20.58
C HIS A 87 -1.01 -13.45 20.68
N THR A 88 -0.29 -13.29 19.58
CA THR A 88 1.12 -12.83 19.57
C THR A 88 1.34 -11.34 19.24
N THR A 89 1.83 -10.61 20.25
CA THR A 89 2.68 -9.38 20.25
C THR A 89 2.11 -8.07 19.68
N ARG A 90 1.18 -7.46 20.43
CA ARG A 90 0.58 -6.11 20.26
C ARG A 90 1.50 -4.90 20.56
N HIS A 91 2.82 -5.04 20.45
CA HIS A 91 3.71 -3.92 20.77
C HIS A 91 3.97 -3.07 19.52
N VAL A 92 3.20 -1.99 19.39
CA VAL A 92 3.53 -0.86 18.54
C VAL A 92 4.39 0.09 19.36
N GLU A 93 5.58 0.41 18.85
CA GLU A 93 6.51 1.33 19.51
C GLU A 93 6.61 2.62 18.70
N LEU A 94 6.56 3.77 19.39
CA LEU A 94 6.75 5.08 18.75
C LEU A 94 8.24 5.43 18.80
N LEU A 95 8.89 5.35 17.66
CA LEU A 95 10.31 5.58 17.49
C LEU A 95 10.57 7.04 17.06
N PRO A 96 11.41 7.80 17.78
CA PRO A 96 11.76 9.15 17.37
C PRO A 96 12.73 9.13 16.19
N LEU A 97 12.39 9.85 15.12
CA LEU A 97 13.27 10.17 14.02
C LEU A 97 14.00 11.48 14.34
N LYS A 98 15.06 11.40 15.17
CA LYS A 98 15.76 12.57 15.72
C LYS A 98 16.29 13.51 14.64
N THR A 99 16.84 12.96 13.56
CA THR A 99 17.40 13.72 12.44
C THR A 99 16.34 14.44 11.61
N MET A 100 15.08 14.02 11.72
CA MET A 100 13.94 14.51 10.94
C MET A 100 12.86 15.16 11.83
N SER A 101 13.12 15.33 13.14
CA SER A 101 12.15 15.87 14.10
C SER A 101 10.75 15.23 14.03
N GLY A 102 10.70 13.94 13.65
CA GLY A 102 9.46 13.19 13.41
C GLY A 102 9.37 11.92 14.26
N PHE A 103 8.35 11.11 14.00
CA PHE A 103 8.14 9.84 14.67
C PHE A 103 7.68 8.75 13.70
N VAL A 104 8.08 7.51 13.96
CA VAL A 104 7.56 6.33 13.26
C VAL A 104 7.00 5.32 14.24
N LEU A 105 5.79 4.84 13.98
CA LEU A 105 5.26 3.66 14.66
C LEU A 105 5.84 2.39 14.02
N ASP A 106 6.62 1.62 14.77
CA ASP A 106 7.04 0.27 14.37
C ASP A 106 5.85 -0.68 14.51
N THR A 107 5.16 -0.90 13.41
CA THR A 107 4.05 -1.86 13.32
C THR A 107 4.56 -3.20 12.82
N PRO A 108 4.15 -4.33 13.42
CA PRO A 108 4.41 -5.65 12.86
C PRO A 108 3.96 -5.73 11.39
N GLY A 109 4.71 -6.47 10.57
CA GLY A 109 4.23 -6.80 9.22
C GLY A 109 2.97 -7.66 9.28
N PHE A 110 2.07 -7.50 8.31
CA PHE A 110 0.95 -8.41 8.14
C PHE A 110 1.31 -9.52 7.13
N THR A 111 0.61 -10.65 7.18
CA THR A 111 0.73 -11.71 6.16
C THR A 111 -0.37 -11.61 5.10
N SER A 112 -1.54 -11.13 5.50
CA SER A 112 -2.72 -10.96 4.67
C SER A 112 -3.50 -9.75 5.18
N LEU A 113 -4.18 -9.06 4.26
CA LEU A 113 -5.16 -8.03 4.60
C LEU A 113 -6.53 -8.70 4.70
N GLN A 114 -7.29 -8.37 5.74
CA GLN A 114 -8.69 -8.76 5.88
C GLN A 114 -9.55 -7.51 5.72
N PHE A 115 -10.58 -7.62 4.90
CA PHE A 115 -11.48 -6.51 4.55
C PHE A 115 -12.93 -6.78 4.99
N GLU A 116 -13.13 -7.75 5.89
CA GLU A 116 -14.44 -8.36 6.21
C GLU A 116 -15.48 -7.34 6.70
N GLU A 117 -15.04 -6.22 7.27
CA GLU A 117 -15.88 -5.13 7.75
C GLU A 117 -16.42 -4.23 6.63
N ILE A 118 -15.78 -4.20 5.46
CA ILE A 118 -16.20 -3.37 4.32
C ILE A 118 -17.38 -4.02 3.61
N GLU A 119 -18.48 -3.29 3.46
CA GLU A 119 -19.60 -3.71 2.60
C GLU A 119 -19.16 -3.71 1.13
N HIS A 120 -19.47 -4.78 0.40
CA HIS A 120 -19.08 -4.92 -1.00
C HIS A 120 -19.53 -3.74 -1.88
N ASP A 121 -20.72 -3.17 -1.62
CA ASP A 121 -21.25 -2.00 -2.33
C ASP A 121 -20.46 -0.70 -2.06
N LEU A 122 -19.83 -0.59 -0.88
CA LEU A 122 -19.00 0.55 -0.48
C LEU A 122 -17.55 0.42 -0.93
N LEU A 123 -17.13 -0.76 -1.41
CA LEU A 123 -15.73 -0.99 -1.81
C LEU A 123 -15.24 0.02 -2.86
N LYS A 124 -16.12 0.43 -3.78
CA LYS A 124 -15.79 1.38 -4.86
C LYS A 124 -15.29 2.72 -4.32
N ASP A 125 -15.76 3.13 -3.15
CA ASP A 125 -15.42 4.41 -2.52
C ASP A 125 -13.98 4.41 -1.96
N TYR A 126 -13.36 3.23 -1.83
CA TYR A 126 -11.95 3.08 -1.41
C TYR A 126 -10.97 3.05 -2.59
N PHE A 127 -11.48 3.10 -3.83
CA PHE A 127 -10.68 3.23 -5.05
C PHE A 127 -10.75 4.67 -5.54
N ILE A 128 -9.87 5.52 -5.00
CA ILE A 128 -9.91 6.98 -5.19
C ILE A 128 -9.88 7.43 -6.66
N GLU A 129 -9.30 6.62 -7.55
CA GLU A 129 -9.30 6.87 -8.98
C GLU A 129 -10.69 6.76 -9.64
N PHE A 130 -11.65 6.11 -8.99
CA PHE A 130 -13.03 5.97 -9.49
C PHE A 130 -13.86 7.23 -9.28
N HIS A 131 -13.54 8.05 -8.26
CA HIS A 131 -14.29 9.26 -7.93
C HIS A 131 -14.41 10.22 -9.12
N LYS A 132 -13.41 10.24 -10.01
CA LYS A 132 -13.42 11.07 -11.24
C LYS A 132 -14.53 10.71 -12.22
N TYR A 133 -15.14 9.53 -12.09
CA TYR A 133 -16.14 8.98 -13.00
C TYR A 133 -17.51 8.77 -12.32
N GLU A 134 -17.67 9.26 -11.09
CA GLU A 134 -18.95 9.22 -10.38
C GLU A 134 -20.02 10.01 -11.14
N GLY A 135 -21.22 9.44 -11.25
CA GLY A 135 -22.32 10.05 -11.98
C GLY A 135 -22.23 9.97 -13.52
N GLU A 136 -21.11 9.50 -14.08
CA GLU A 136 -20.94 9.35 -15.53
C GLU A 136 -21.43 7.99 -16.05
N CYS A 137 -21.69 7.04 -15.15
CA CYS A 137 -22.26 5.74 -15.51
C CYS A 137 -23.72 5.89 -15.95
N LYS A 138 -24.16 5.05 -16.90
CA LYS A 138 -25.56 5.03 -17.35
C LYS A 138 -26.56 4.75 -16.21
N PHE A 139 -26.16 3.94 -15.23
CA PHE A 139 -27.03 3.49 -14.14
C PHE A 139 -26.60 4.11 -12.81
N ASN A 140 -27.58 4.62 -12.07
CA ASN A 140 -27.39 5.05 -10.69
C ASN A 140 -27.02 3.84 -9.82
N GLY A 141 -26.08 4.02 -8.89
CA GLY A 141 -25.63 2.95 -8.01
C GLY A 141 -24.72 1.90 -8.68
N CYS A 142 -24.15 2.21 -9.85
CA CYS A 142 -23.20 1.32 -10.54
C CYS A 142 -22.12 0.79 -9.57
N SER A 143 -21.98 -0.53 -9.53
CA SER A 143 -20.89 -1.26 -8.87
C SER A 143 -19.65 -1.38 -9.75
N HIS A 144 -19.70 -0.94 -11.01
CA HIS A 144 -18.61 -1.05 -11.97
C HIS A 144 -18.17 -2.49 -12.28
N ILE A 145 -18.97 -3.50 -11.93
CA ILE A 145 -18.67 -4.91 -12.17
C ILE A 145 -19.35 -5.38 -13.45
N HIS A 146 -20.67 -5.56 -13.40
CA HIS A 146 -21.45 -6.23 -14.44
C HIS A 146 -22.24 -5.25 -15.32
N GLU A 147 -22.34 -3.99 -14.91
CA GLU A 147 -23.17 -2.98 -15.54
C GLU A 147 -22.65 -2.63 -16.95
N PRO A 148 -23.52 -2.59 -17.97
CA PRO A 148 -23.12 -2.11 -19.29
C PRO A 148 -23.00 -0.58 -19.30
N LYS A 149 -22.14 -0.03 -20.18
CA LYS A 149 -21.88 1.42 -20.30
C LYS A 149 -21.46 2.05 -18.96
N CYS A 150 -20.37 1.54 -18.42
CA CYS A 150 -19.78 1.94 -17.15
C CYS A 150 -18.56 2.84 -17.42
N ALA A 151 -18.61 4.10 -16.97
CA ALA A 151 -17.54 5.06 -17.20
C ALA A 151 -16.18 4.60 -16.63
N VAL A 152 -16.18 3.89 -15.49
CA VAL A 152 -14.98 3.29 -14.91
C VAL A 152 -14.39 2.22 -15.84
N LYS A 153 -15.21 1.33 -16.41
CA LYS A 153 -14.72 0.31 -17.35
C LYS A 153 -14.19 0.92 -18.64
N ASP A 154 -14.88 1.93 -19.16
CA ASP A 154 -14.42 2.69 -20.33
C ASP A 154 -13.08 3.40 -20.04
N ALA A 155 -12.89 3.91 -18.82
CA ALA A 155 -11.64 4.54 -18.40
C ALA A 155 -10.49 3.53 -18.24
N VAL A 156 -10.77 2.31 -17.80
CA VAL A 156 -9.80 1.20 -17.79
C VAL A 156 -9.37 0.87 -19.22
N GLU A 157 -10.32 0.73 -20.16
CA GLU A 157 -10.02 0.43 -21.57
C GLU A 157 -9.19 1.53 -22.24
N LYS A 158 -9.39 2.79 -21.84
CA LYS A 158 -8.61 3.95 -22.32
C LYS A 158 -7.25 4.12 -21.64
N GLY A 159 -6.93 3.30 -20.62
CA GLY A 159 -5.68 3.42 -19.86
C GLY A 159 -5.66 4.55 -18.84
N ASN A 160 -6.79 5.20 -18.56
CA ASN A 160 -6.90 6.25 -17.54
C ASN A 160 -7.02 5.68 -16.12
N ILE A 161 -7.38 4.39 -16.01
CA ILE A 161 -7.34 3.62 -14.77
C ILE A 161 -6.41 2.43 -14.99
N TYR A 162 -5.47 2.24 -14.07
CA TYR A 162 -4.51 1.14 -14.15
C TYR A 162 -5.22 -0.22 -14.04
N LEU A 163 -5.09 -1.06 -15.07
CA LEU A 163 -5.83 -2.33 -15.16
C LEU A 163 -5.63 -3.25 -13.94
N PRO A 164 -4.41 -3.45 -13.40
CA PRO A 164 -4.22 -4.22 -12.16
C PRO A 164 -4.99 -3.68 -10.95
N ARG A 165 -5.19 -2.35 -10.84
CA ARG A 165 -6.03 -1.77 -9.79
C ARG A 165 -7.50 -2.16 -9.96
N TYR A 166 -8.03 -2.06 -11.17
CA TYR A 166 -9.40 -2.50 -11.45
C TYR A 166 -9.57 -4.03 -11.23
N ASN A 167 -8.59 -4.85 -11.62
CA ASN A 167 -8.63 -6.29 -11.36
C ASN A 167 -8.62 -6.63 -9.85
N ASN A 168 -7.86 -5.87 -9.06
CA ASN A 168 -7.90 -5.98 -7.60
C ASN A 168 -9.27 -5.59 -7.05
N TYR A 169 -9.88 -4.51 -7.56
CA TYR A 169 -11.25 -4.12 -7.21
C TYR A 169 -12.24 -5.25 -7.44
N VAL A 170 -12.25 -5.84 -8.64
CA VAL A 170 -13.14 -6.97 -8.98
C VAL A 170 -12.90 -8.17 -8.06
N THR A 171 -11.64 -8.49 -7.77
CA THR A 171 -11.28 -9.61 -6.88
C THR A 171 -11.79 -9.38 -5.47
N TYR A 172 -11.54 -8.20 -4.89
CA TYR A 172 -11.99 -7.85 -3.55
C TYR A 172 -13.52 -7.75 -3.47
N TYR A 173 -14.17 -7.21 -4.50
CA TYR A 173 -15.63 -7.12 -4.57
C TYR A 173 -16.27 -8.51 -4.47
N ASN A 174 -15.78 -9.48 -5.26
CA ASN A 174 -16.29 -10.84 -5.24
C ASN A 174 -16.01 -11.53 -3.89
N GLN A 175 -14.81 -11.33 -3.33
CA GLN A 175 -14.48 -11.86 -2.00
C GLN A 175 -15.43 -11.33 -0.92
N LEU A 176 -15.72 -10.02 -0.92
CA LEU A 176 -16.63 -9.40 0.05
C LEU A 176 -18.08 -9.82 -0.14
N LYS A 177 -18.51 -10.01 -1.39
CA LYS A 177 -19.86 -10.47 -1.73
C LYS A 177 -20.14 -11.89 -1.21
N ASP A 178 -19.12 -12.74 -1.19
CA ASP A 178 -19.23 -14.12 -0.72
C ASP A 178 -19.19 -14.25 0.82
N ILE A 179 -18.86 -13.16 1.54
CA ILE A 179 -18.92 -13.13 3.01
C ILE A 179 -20.39 -13.13 3.44
N ARG A 180 -20.84 -14.24 4.02
CA ARG A 180 -22.16 -14.31 4.66
C ARG A 180 -22.19 -13.42 5.88
N ARG A 181 -22.86 -12.27 5.76
CA ARG A 181 -23.31 -11.48 6.89
C ARG A 181 -24.63 -12.08 7.37
N TRP A 182 -24.66 -12.36 8.66
CA TRP A 182 -25.64 -13.15 9.42
C TRP A 182 -27.07 -12.68 9.26
#